data_AF-A0A497JQ85-F1
#
_entry.id   AF-A0A497JQ85-F1
#
_cell.length_a   1.000
_cell.length_b   1.000
_cell.length_c   1.000
_cell.angle_alpha   90.00
_cell.angle_beta   90.00
_cell.angle_gamma   90.00
#
_symmetry.space_group_name_H-M   'P 1'
#
loop_
_entity.id
_entity.type
_entity.pdbx_description
1 polymer ?
#
loop_
_entity_poly.entity_id
_entity_poly.type
_entity_poly.pdbx_seq_one_letter_code
_entity_poly.pdbx_strand_id
1 'polypeptide(L)'
;MPRRLPEKTRNAGRRSRRFKRRYGSRIPLFHSAPVKEGQELEVVIDDIGSHGDGVARIEGYLIFVPQAKIGERLKVRIVKVGRKFAIAEKQA
;
A
#
# COMPACT_ATOMS: atom_id res chain seq x y z
N MET A 1 -34.94 63.72 7.26
CA MET A 1 -35.40 62.51 6.53
C MET A 1 -34.19 61.73 6.03
N PRO A 2 -33.97 60.46 6.41
CA PRO A 2 -32.84 59.70 5.90
C PRO A 2 -33.11 59.27 4.44
N ARG A 3 -32.16 59.54 3.54
CA ARG A 3 -32.26 59.21 2.11
C ARG A 3 -32.13 57.69 1.92
N ARG A 4 -33.15 57.07 1.32
CA ARG A 4 -33.20 55.63 1.01
C ARG A 4 -32.13 55.28 -0.03
N LEU A 5 -31.20 54.38 0.30
CA LEU A 5 -30.22 53.85 -0.64
C LEU A 5 -30.91 52.89 -1.64
N PRO A 6 -30.52 52.88 -2.94
CA PRO A 6 -31.11 52.02 -3.94
C PRO A 6 -30.66 50.55 -3.80
N GLU A 7 -31.57 49.59 -4.01
CA GLU A 7 -31.40 48.14 -3.75
C GLU A 7 -30.35 47.40 -4.62
N LYS A 8 -29.62 48.10 -5.47
CA LYS A 8 -28.83 47.50 -6.57
C LYS A 8 -27.39 47.10 -6.23
N THR A 9 -27.08 46.83 -4.97
CA THR A 9 -25.80 46.20 -4.56
C THR A 9 -25.93 44.76 -4.10
N ARG A 10 -27.07 44.11 -4.38
CA ARG A 10 -27.32 42.78 -3.80
C ARG A 10 -26.50 41.64 -4.37
N ASN A 11 -25.90 41.71 -5.56
CA ASN A 11 -25.12 40.59 -6.10
C ASN A 11 -24.10 41.00 -7.19
N ALA A 12 -23.19 41.92 -6.87
CA ALA A 12 -21.97 42.09 -7.67
C ALA A 12 -21.06 40.88 -7.41
N GLY A 13 -20.88 40.05 -8.43
CA GLY A 13 -20.28 38.73 -8.34
C GLY A 13 -18.97 38.65 -7.57
N ARG A 14 -18.96 37.84 -6.50
CA ARG A 14 -17.74 37.20 -6.03
C ARG A 14 -17.24 36.28 -7.14
N ARG A 15 -16.40 36.82 -8.01
CA ARG A 15 -15.49 36.05 -8.86
C ARG A 15 -14.66 35.12 -7.96
N SER A 16 -15.16 33.91 -7.72
CA SER A 16 -14.31 32.80 -7.27
C SER A 16 -13.45 32.36 -8.44
N ARG A 17 -12.45 33.18 -8.78
CA ARG A 17 -11.22 32.66 -9.39
C ARG A 17 -10.53 31.79 -8.34
N ARG A 18 -10.97 30.54 -8.23
CA ARG A 18 -10.13 29.44 -7.74
C ARG A 18 -10.12 28.42 -8.86
N PHE A 19 -9.32 28.69 -9.87
CA PHE A 19 -8.07 27.97 -10.05
C PHE A 19 -8.31 26.46 -9.98
N LYS A 20 -8.31 25.85 -11.17
CA LYS A 20 -8.09 24.42 -11.38
C LYS A 20 -7.20 23.85 -10.27
N ARG A 21 -7.74 22.92 -9.49
CA ARG A 21 -6.99 21.71 -9.13
C ARG A 21 -7.68 20.53 -9.78
N ARG A 22 -7.48 20.46 -11.11
CA ARG A 22 -7.28 19.16 -11.75
C ARG A 22 -6.16 18.46 -10.98
N TYR A 23 -6.29 17.17 -10.75
CA TYR A 23 -5.37 16.33 -9.96
C TYR A 23 -5.48 16.51 -8.44
N GLY A 24 -6.67 16.21 -7.89
CA GLY A 24 -6.72 15.37 -6.70
C GLY A 24 -6.36 13.97 -7.13
N SER A 25 -5.06 13.76 -7.34
CA SER A 25 -4.45 12.52 -7.79
C SER A 25 -5.09 11.35 -7.07
N ARG A 26 -5.43 10.32 -7.84
CA ARG A 26 -5.65 8.96 -7.36
C ARG A 26 -4.51 8.65 -6.39
N ILE A 27 -4.71 8.83 -5.09
CA ILE A 27 -3.84 8.23 -4.10
C ILE A 27 -4.37 6.81 -4.04
N PRO A 28 -3.68 5.79 -4.57
CA PRO A 28 -4.02 4.45 -4.17
C PRO A 28 -3.67 4.37 -2.68
N LEU A 29 -4.67 4.62 -1.84
CA LEU A 29 -4.61 4.60 -0.37
C LEU A 29 -4.43 3.18 0.19
N PHE A 30 -4.15 2.23 -0.68
CA PHE A 30 -3.89 0.85 -0.34
C PHE A 30 -2.55 0.51 -0.96
N HIS A 31 -1.48 0.65 -0.18
CA HIS A 31 -0.34 -0.25 -0.35
C HIS A 31 -0.87 -1.62 0.02
N SER A 32 -1.59 -2.26 -0.91
CA SER A 32 -1.90 -3.67 -0.80
C SER A 32 -0.55 -4.35 -0.67
N ALA A 33 -0.38 -5.14 0.39
CA ALA A 33 0.79 -5.99 0.48
C ALA A 33 0.92 -6.74 -0.86
N PRO A 34 2.15 -6.92 -1.39
CA PRO A 34 2.38 -7.57 -2.68
C PRO A 34 1.91 -9.05 -2.67
N VAL A 35 1.48 -9.53 -1.51
CA VAL A 35 1.14 -10.89 -1.21
C VAL A 35 -0.27 -11.01 -0.63
N LYS A 36 -0.98 -12.08 -0.99
CA LYS A 36 -2.30 -12.43 -0.45
C LYS A 36 -2.22 -13.71 0.39
N GLU A 37 -3.07 -13.79 1.41
CA GLU A 37 -3.25 -15.01 2.19
C GLU A 37 -3.78 -16.14 1.30
N GLY A 38 -3.23 -17.34 1.47
CA GLY A 38 -3.56 -18.53 0.69
C GLY A 38 -2.93 -18.59 -0.70
N GLN A 39 -2.19 -17.57 -1.13
CA GLN A 39 -1.52 -17.57 -2.43
C GLN A 39 -0.24 -18.42 -2.38
N GLU A 40 0.01 -19.15 -3.46
CA GLU A 40 1.26 -19.86 -3.69
C GLU A 40 2.16 -19.01 -4.59
N LEU A 41 3.41 -18.82 -4.19
CA LEU A 41 4.39 -18.02 -4.91
C LEU A 41 5.73 -18.76 -4.96
N GLU A 42 6.44 -18.62 -6.07
CA GLU A 42 7.85 -19.00 -6.14
C GLU A 42 8.69 -17.85 -5.64
N VAL A 43 9.50 -18.12 -4.60
CA VAL A 43 10.38 -17.14 -4.00
C VAL A 43 11.79 -17.69 -3.90
N VAL A 44 12.76 -16.78 -3.95
CA VAL A 44 14.15 -17.09 -3.68
C VAL A 44 14.44 -16.69 -2.24
N ILE A 45 15.07 -17.59 -1.50
CA ILE A 45 15.53 -17.27 -0.14
C ILE A 45 16.87 -16.57 -0.24
N ASP A 46 16.89 -15.28 0.11
CA ASP A 46 18.10 -14.46 0.11
C ASP A 46 18.94 -14.67 1.37
N ASP A 47 18.27 -14.89 2.52
CA ASP A 47 18.92 -14.91 3.82
C ASP A 47 18.26 -15.90 4.80
N ILE A 48 18.95 -16.24 5.89
CA ILE A 48 18.44 -17.03 7.02
C ILE A 48 18.53 -16.17 8.29
N GLY A 49 17.41 -16.07 9.01
CA GLY A 49 17.36 -15.49 10.33
C GLY A 49 18.05 -16.35 11.38
N SER A 50 18.37 -15.76 12.54
CA SER A 50 19.10 -16.44 13.63
C SER A 50 18.42 -17.69 14.18
N HIS A 51 17.11 -17.86 13.95
CA HIS A 51 16.34 -19.02 14.39
C HIS A 51 16.26 -20.15 13.33
N GLY A 52 16.94 -19.98 12.19
CA GLY A 52 16.85 -20.93 11.07
C GLY A 52 15.65 -20.71 10.16
N ASP A 53 14.97 -19.56 10.28
CA ASP A 53 13.89 -19.16 9.37
C ASP A 53 14.48 -18.55 8.10
N GLY A 54 14.05 -19.03 6.92
CA GLY A 54 14.42 -18.40 5.67
C GLY A 54 13.68 -17.09 5.47
N VAL A 55 14.39 -16.08 4.98
CA VAL A 55 13.86 -14.75 4.69
C VAL A 55 13.88 -14.53 3.18
N ALA A 56 12.69 -14.36 2.61
CA ALA A 56 12.52 -13.91 1.24
C ALA A 56 12.10 -12.43 1.21
N ARG A 57 12.59 -11.68 0.23
CA ARG A 57 12.24 -10.27 0.05
C ARG A 57 11.57 -10.05 -1.31
N ILE A 58 10.30 -9.64 -1.30
CA ILE A 58 9.56 -9.31 -2.51
C ILE A 58 9.19 -7.83 -2.47
N GLU A 59 9.70 -7.02 -3.39
CA GLU A 59 9.37 -5.59 -3.50
C GLU A 59 9.50 -4.80 -2.18
N GLY A 60 10.48 -5.17 -1.34
CA GLY A 60 10.68 -4.57 -0.01
C GLY A 60 9.77 -5.11 1.09
N TYR A 61 8.99 -6.15 0.81
CA TYR A 61 8.15 -6.87 1.75
C TYR A 61 8.85 -8.15 2.22
N LEU A 62 8.89 -8.37 3.53
CA LEU A 62 9.56 -9.52 4.13
C LEU A 62 8.61 -10.71 4.24
N ILE A 63 9.07 -11.87 3.81
CA ILE A 63 8.34 -13.13 3.93
C ILE A 63 9.20 -14.10 4.72
N PHE A 64 8.68 -14.54 5.85
CA PHE A 64 9.32 -15.54 6.69
C PHE A 64 8.82 -16.92 6.29
N VAL A 65 9.77 -17.79 5.98
CA VAL A 65 9.54 -19.17 5.55
C VAL A 65 10.31 -20.10 6.49
N PRO A 66 9.63 -20.79 7.42
CA PRO A 66 10.30 -21.72 8.32
C PRO A 66 10.86 -22.89 7.52
N GLN A 67 11.99 -23.43 7.98
CA GLN A 67 12.67 -24.59 7.38
C GLN A 67 13.16 -24.38 5.92
N ALA A 68 13.32 -23.14 5.47
CA ALA A 68 13.86 -22.82 4.16
C ALA A 68 15.37 -22.57 4.20
N LYS A 69 16.06 -22.86 3.09
CA LYS A 69 17.52 -22.74 2.98
C LYS A 69 17.93 -21.56 2.10
N ILE A 70 19.04 -20.90 2.44
CA ILE A 70 19.66 -19.86 1.60
C ILE A 70 19.94 -20.41 0.20
N GLY A 71 19.62 -19.60 -0.81
CA GLY A 71 19.92 -19.90 -2.22
C GLY A 71 18.97 -20.90 -2.88
N GLU A 72 17.98 -21.42 -2.15
CA GLU A 72 16.96 -22.31 -2.71
C GLU A 72 15.81 -21.49 -3.33
N ARG A 73 15.28 -21.99 -4.45
CA ARG A 73 14.04 -21.51 -5.05
C ARG A 73 12.97 -22.53 -4.76
N LEU A 74 11.99 -22.16 -3.96
CA LEU A 74 10.91 -23.04 -3.56
C LEU A 74 9.56 -22.35 -3.67
N LYS A 75 8.52 -23.17 -3.84
CA LYS A 75 7.14 -22.73 -3.76
C LYS A 75 6.77 -22.58 -2.30
N VAL A 76 6.23 -21.42 -1.97
CA VAL A 76 5.76 -21.11 -0.62
C VAL A 76 4.30 -20.75 -0.67
N ARG A 77 3.56 -21.23 0.32
CA ARG A 77 2.14 -20.89 0.50
C ARG A 77 2.01 -19.90 1.62
N ILE A 78 1.38 -18.77 1.35
CA ILE A 78 1.21 -17.72 2.34
C ILE A 78 0.09 -18.11 3.29
N VAL A 79 0.42 -18.23 4.58
CA VAL A 79 -0.54 -18.58 5.62
C VAL A 79 -1.16 -17.32 6.23
N LYS A 80 -0.34 -16.28 6.41
CA LYS A 80 -0.77 -15.06 7.08
C LYS A 80 -0.07 -13.84 6.51
N VAL A 81 -0.83 -12.77 6.24
CA VAL A 81 -0.28 -11.50 5.75
C VAL A 81 -0.43 -10.44 6.83
N GLY A 82 0.70 -9.93 7.32
CA GLY A 82 0.76 -8.79 8.22
C GLY A 82 0.76 -7.45 7.49
N ARG A 83 1.07 -6.37 8.20
CA ARG A 83 1.25 -5.03 7.60
C ARG A 83 2.67 -4.79 7.07
N LYS A 84 3.67 -5.47 7.64
CA LYS A 84 5.10 -5.29 7.34
C LYS A 84 5.79 -6.58 6.85
N PHE A 85 5.20 -7.73 7.15
CA PHE A 85 5.74 -9.04 6.82
C PHE A 85 4.62 -10.05 6.60
N ALA A 86 4.90 -11.11 5.87
CA ALA A 86 4.03 -12.28 5.76
C ALA A 86 4.72 -13.52 6.32
N ILE A 87 3.90 -14.46 6.79
CA ILE A 87 4.32 -15.80 7.17
C ILE A 87 3.85 -16.72 6.05
N ALA A 88 4.79 -17.46 5.49
CA ALA A 88 4.53 -18.47 4.49
C ALA A 88 5.14 -19.79 4.93
N GLU A 89 4.57 -20.89 4.49
CA GLU A 89 5.12 -22.23 4.71
C GLU A 89 5.73 -22.72 3.41
N LYS A 90 6.87 -23.41 3.50
CA LYS A 90 7.42 -24.10 2.33
C LYS A 90 6.49 -25.23 1.93
N GLN A 91 6.18 -25.30 0.65
CA GLN A 91 5.48 -26.42 0.05
C GLN A 91 6.56 -27.30 -0.57
N ALA A 92 6.84 -28.42 0.08
CA ALA A 92 7.81 -29.42 -0.37
C ALA A 92 7.28 -30.17 -1.61
#